data_AF-A0A7Y5H753-F1
#
_entry.id   AF-A0A7Y5H753-F1
#
_cell.length_a   1.000
_cell.length_b   1.000
_cell.length_c   1.000
_cell.angle_alpha   90.00
_cell.angle_beta   90.00
_cell.angle_gamma   90.00
#
_symmetry.space_group_name_H-M   'P 1'
#
loop_
_entity.id
_entity.type
_entity.pdbx_description
1 polymer ?
#
loop_
_entity_poly.entity_id
_entity_poly.type
_entity_poly.pdbx_seq_one_letter_code
_entity_poly.pdbx_strand_id
1 'polypeptide(L)'
;MSFHFDSKNKAAFIDGLIFTTFMSIMALILLMLILSCEDPISPLEEAWEKYEKRAYSEAYALFSEIERPEAVVGLGWTALRMDSFPEAEAFFESVAADSLTDGYAGSVFVKWRQDHFTQAIEASQFVRRRDPEYIFSHDKSINISDIKLHQAYSLFHLRNYNACNDVIHELDPIWIPSNDPALILVRLEMLYAQYR
;
A
#
# COMPACT_ATOMS: atom_id res chain seq x y z
N MET A 1 42.41 -35.75 54.55
CA MET A 1 42.75 -34.32 54.45
C MET A 1 41.43 -33.55 54.50
N SER A 2 41.04 -33.09 55.68
CA SER A 2 39.74 -32.43 55.91
C SER A 2 39.90 -30.93 55.66
N PHE A 3 39.27 -30.39 54.62
CA PHE A 3 39.26 -28.95 54.34
C PHE A 3 38.32 -28.27 55.34
N HIS A 4 38.89 -27.67 56.38
CA HIS A 4 38.16 -26.85 57.35
C HIS A 4 37.88 -25.49 56.70
N PHE A 5 36.67 -25.32 56.16
CA PHE A 5 36.25 -24.08 55.54
C PHE A 5 35.85 -23.07 56.62
N ASP A 6 36.66 -22.02 56.79
CA ASP A 6 36.46 -20.92 57.72
C ASP A 6 35.05 -20.29 57.55
N SER A 7 34.32 -20.15 58.66
CA SER A 7 32.97 -19.57 58.71
C SER A 7 32.90 -18.15 58.12
N LYS A 8 34.00 -17.37 58.18
CA LYS A 8 34.07 -16.02 57.61
C LYS A 8 34.07 -16.03 56.07
N ASN A 9 34.66 -17.06 55.46
CA ASN A 9 34.70 -17.20 54.00
C ASN A 9 33.36 -17.65 53.41
N LYS A 10 32.50 -18.31 54.20
CA LYS A 10 31.14 -18.68 53.77
C LYS A 10 30.21 -17.48 53.68
N ALA A 11 30.27 -16.55 54.63
CA ALA A 11 29.45 -15.34 54.61
C ALA A 11 29.79 -14.45 53.40
N ALA A 12 31.07 -14.18 53.17
CA ALA A 12 31.53 -13.38 52.03
C ALA A 12 31.17 -14.00 50.66
N PHE A 13 31.18 -15.34 50.57
CA PHE A 13 30.77 -16.06 49.36
C PHE A 13 29.26 -15.96 49.10
N ILE A 14 28.44 -16.09 50.13
CA ILE A 14 26.97 -15.97 50.04
C ILE A 14 26.58 -14.53 49.68
N ASP A 15 27.22 -13.53 50.30
CA ASP A 15 26.96 -12.12 50.03
C ASP A 15 27.33 -11.73 48.58
N GLY A 16 28.45 -12.26 48.06
CA GLY A 16 28.83 -12.08 46.65
C GLY A 16 27.88 -12.77 45.66
N LEU A 17 27.34 -13.93 46.02
CA LEU A 17 26.37 -14.65 45.19
C LEU A 17 25.00 -13.93 45.17
N ILE A 18 24.57 -13.36 46.31
CA ILE A 18 23.35 -12.56 46.39
C ILE A 18 23.50 -11.26 45.60
N PHE A 19 24.66 -10.60 45.67
CA PHE A 19 24.90 -9.36 44.93
C PHE A 19 24.91 -9.56 43.41
N THR A 20 25.56 -10.62 42.92
CA THR A 20 25.62 -10.94 41.48
C THR A 20 24.27 -11.38 40.90
N THR A 21 23.50 -12.15 41.67
CA THR A 21 22.13 -12.53 41.28
C THR A 21 21.19 -11.32 41.26
N PHE A 22 21.28 -10.42 42.25
CA PHE A 22 20.49 -9.19 42.28
C PHE A 22 20.80 -8.26 41.10
N MET A 23 22.08 -8.08 40.76
CA MET A 23 22.51 -7.30 39.60
C MET A 23 22.03 -7.91 38.27
N SER A 24 22.06 -9.24 38.16
CA SER A 24 21.59 -9.96 36.96
C SER A 24 20.08 -9.85 36.78
N ILE A 25 19.31 -9.93 37.87
CA ILE A 25 17.85 -9.74 37.87
C ILE A 25 17.51 -8.28 37.52
N MET A 26 18.22 -7.31 38.06
CA MET A 26 18.02 -5.89 37.73
C MET A 26 18.37 -5.59 36.26
N ALA A 27 19.42 -6.19 35.72
CA ALA A 27 19.77 -6.07 34.30
C ALA A 27 18.70 -6.70 33.39
N LEU A 28 18.12 -7.84 33.78
CA LEU A 28 16.99 -8.48 33.08
C LEU A 28 15.71 -7.65 33.13
N ILE A 29 15.38 -7.06 34.28
CA ILE A 29 14.23 -6.17 34.43
C ILE A 29 14.42 -4.90 33.61
N LEU A 30 15.63 -4.31 33.61
CA LEU A 30 15.94 -3.15 32.79
C LEU A 30 15.89 -3.49 31.30
N LEU A 31 16.38 -4.66 30.88
CA LEU A 31 16.29 -5.15 29.50
C LEU A 31 14.83 -5.35 29.07
N MET A 32 13.98 -5.92 29.94
CA MET A 32 12.55 -6.07 29.68
C MET A 32 11.82 -4.72 29.61
N LEU A 33 12.24 -3.72 30.41
CA LEU A 33 11.70 -2.36 30.35
C LEU A 33 12.13 -1.60 29.08
N ILE A 34 13.35 -1.84 28.59
CA ILE A 34 13.85 -1.26 27.33
C ILE A 34 13.17 -1.91 26.12
N LEU A 35 12.82 -3.20 26.20
CA LEU A 35 12.12 -3.93 25.13
C LEU A 35 10.61 -3.64 25.05
N SER A 36 10.01 -3.04 26.07
CA SER A 36 8.55 -2.80 26.14
C SER A 36 8.11 -1.43 25.59
N CYS A 37 8.99 -0.70 24.90
CA CYS A 37 8.70 0.61 24.34
C CYS A 37 8.27 0.50 22.87
N GLU A 38 7.26 -0.32 22.57
CA GLU A 38 6.53 -0.18 21.30
C GLU A 38 5.43 0.86 21.54
N ASP A 39 5.57 2.02 20.89
CA ASP A 39 4.46 2.97 20.81
C ASP A 39 3.24 2.24 20.23
N PRO A 40 2.03 2.43 20.79
CA PRO A 40 0.85 1.79 20.24
C PRO A 40 0.69 2.19 18.77
N ILE A 41 0.63 1.20 17.88
CA ILE A 41 0.38 1.39 16.45
C ILE A 41 -0.87 2.27 16.32
N SER A 42 -0.81 3.31 15.49
CA SER A 42 -1.97 4.17 15.30
C SER A 42 -3.10 3.37 14.63
N PRO A 43 -4.39 3.66 14.91
CA PRO A 43 -5.50 2.92 14.28
C PRO A 43 -5.45 2.92 12.75
N LEU A 44 -4.89 3.99 12.16
CA LEU A 44 -4.71 4.11 10.72
C LEU A 44 -3.62 3.15 10.19
N GLU A 45 -2.49 3.05 10.90
CA GLU A 45 -1.42 2.11 10.54
C GLU A 45 -1.89 0.65 10.69
N GLU A 46 -2.69 0.34 11.72
CA GLU A 46 -3.29 -0.98 11.88
C GLU A 46 -4.22 -1.32 10.70
N ALA A 47 -5.06 -0.37 10.27
CA ALA A 47 -5.94 -0.55 9.12
C ALA A 47 -5.15 -0.82 7.82
N TRP A 48 -4.08 -0.06 7.58
CA TRP A 48 -3.19 -0.29 6.45
C TRP A 48 -2.45 -1.63 6.52
N GLU A 49 -2.00 -2.05 7.70
CA GLU A 49 -1.39 -3.37 7.89
C GLU A 49 -2.36 -4.50 7.49
N LYS A 50 -3.65 -4.37 7.84
CA LYS A 50 -4.69 -5.32 7.39
C LYS A 50 -4.86 -5.28 5.88
N TYR A 51 -4.86 -4.10 5.26
CA TYR A 51 -4.95 -3.95 3.81
C TYR A 51 -3.77 -4.64 3.10
N GLU A 52 -2.54 -4.40 3.56
CA GLU A 52 -1.31 -4.96 2.99
C GLU A 52 -1.25 -6.49 3.15
N LYS A 53 -1.79 -7.03 4.24
CA LYS A 53 -2.00 -8.47 4.46
C LYS A 53 -3.17 -9.06 3.67
N ARG A 54 -3.85 -8.25 2.84
CA ARG A 54 -5.04 -8.63 2.05
C ARG A 54 -6.25 -9.06 2.90
N ALA A 55 -6.28 -8.66 4.17
CA ALA A 55 -7.42 -8.84 5.07
C ALA A 55 -8.44 -7.71 4.84
N TYR A 56 -8.96 -7.60 3.62
CA TYR A 56 -9.73 -6.43 3.16
C TYR A 56 -10.99 -6.17 4.00
N SER A 57 -11.73 -7.22 4.39
CA SER A 57 -12.91 -7.01 5.24
C SER A 57 -12.56 -6.45 6.63
N GLU A 58 -11.40 -6.83 7.20
CA GLU A 58 -10.94 -6.29 8.48
C GLU A 58 -10.41 -4.86 8.31
N ALA A 59 -9.63 -4.61 7.26
CA ALA A 59 -9.13 -3.28 6.91
C ALA A 59 -10.29 -2.29 6.73
N TYR A 60 -11.34 -2.69 6.01
CA TYR A 60 -12.54 -1.89 5.81
C TYR A 60 -13.16 -1.47 7.14
N ALA A 61 -13.37 -2.44 8.04
CA ALA A 61 -13.98 -2.20 9.35
C ALA A 61 -13.12 -1.28 10.23
N LEU A 62 -11.79 -1.32 10.10
CA LEU A 62 -10.91 -0.39 10.82
C LEU A 62 -10.94 1.01 10.21
N PHE A 63 -10.86 1.13 8.88
CA PHE A 63 -10.91 2.44 8.23
C PHE A 63 -12.25 3.15 8.44
N SER A 64 -13.38 2.42 8.55
CA SER A 64 -14.70 3.02 8.75
C SER A 64 -14.86 3.75 10.09
N GLU A 65 -14.01 3.44 11.07
CA GLU A 65 -14.00 4.08 12.39
C GLU A 65 -13.11 5.35 12.43
N ILE A 66 -12.46 5.72 11.32
CA ILE A 66 -11.47 6.79 11.27
C ILE A 66 -11.96 7.95 10.40
N GLU A 67 -12.26 9.10 11.03
CA GLU A 67 -12.69 10.33 10.34
C GLU A 67 -11.48 11.12 9.79
N ARG A 68 -10.75 10.54 8.82
CA ARG A 68 -9.62 11.19 8.13
C ARG A 68 -9.64 10.91 6.63
N PRO A 69 -9.28 11.87 5.76
CA PRO A 69 -9.24 11.65 4.30
C PRO A 69 -8.40 10.45 3.88
N GLU A 70 -7.30 10.19 4.58
CA GLU A 70 -6.42 9.04 4.32
C GLU A 70 -7.10 7.68 4.62
N ALA A 71 -7.95 7.62 5.65
CA ALA A 71 -8.75 6.43 5.90
C ALA A 71 -9.82 6.22 4.82
N VAL A 72 -10.39 7.30 4.28
CA VAL A 72 -11.33 7.22 3.16
C VAL A 72 -10.65 6.73 1.88
N VAL A 73 -9.39 7.11 1.63
CA VAL A 73 -8.55 6.49 0.59
C VAL A 73 -8.45 4.97 0.83
N GLY A 74 -8.17 4.56 2.07
CA GLY A 74 -8.15 3.15 2.49
C GLY A 74 -9.47 2.41 2.23
N LEU A 75 -10.61 3.02 2.54
CA LEU A 75 -11.95 2.48 2.23
C LEU A 75 -12.13 2.27 0.72
N GLY A 76 -11.75 3.27 -0.09
CA GLY A 76 -11.84 3.18 -1.55
C GLY A 76 -11.03 2.01 -2.12
N TRP A 77 -9.76 1.88 -1.71
CA TRP A 77 -8.91 0.78 -2.17
C TRP A 77 -9.39 -0.59 -1.69
N THR A 78 -9.86 -0.66 -0.45
CA THR A 78 -10.39 -1.89 0.13
C THR A 78 -11.67 -2.34 -0.57
N ALA A 79 -12.61 -1.42 -0.80
CA ALA A 79 -13.83 -1.68 -1.57
C ALA A 79 -13.51 -2.11 -3.01
N LEU A 80 -12.55 -1.47 -3.67
CA LEU A 80 -12.08 -1.87 -5.00
C LEU A 80 -11.52 -3.30 -5.00
N ARG A 81 -10.71 -3.67 -4.00
CA ARG A 81 -10.15 -5.03 -3.86
C ARG A 81 -11.20 -6.10 -3.53
N MET A 82 -12.36 -5.69 -3.03
CA MET A 82 -13.52 -6.56 -2.78
C MET A 82 -14.55 -6.54 -3.93
N ASP A 83 -14.23 -5.92 -5.07
CA ASP A 83 -15.12 -5.73 -6.23
C ASP A 83 -16.42 -4.93 -5.93
N SER A 84 -16.44 -4.16 -4.83
CA SER A 84 -17.52 -3.22 -4.48
C SER A 84 -17.35 -1.89 -5.23
N PHE A 85 -17.40 -1.92 -6.57
CA PHE A 85 -17.06 -0.75 -7.41
C PHE A 85 -17.87 0.52 -7.13
N PRO A 86 -19.21 0.49 -6.99
CA PRO A 86 -19.98 1.72 -6.72
C PRO A 86 -19.62 2.38 -5.38
N GLU A 87 -19.26 1.56 -4.39
CA GLU A 87 -18.83 2.04 -3.08
C GLU A 87 -17.41 2.61 -3.14
N ALA A 88 -16.49 1.92 -3.81
CA ALA A 88 -15.14 2.42 -4.05
C ALA A 88 -15.15 3.77 -4.79
N GLU A 89 -16.03 3.91 -5.79
CA GLU A 89 -16.27 5.14 -6.54
C GLU A 89 -16.65 6.30 -5.60
N ALA A 90 -17.64 6.10 -4.73
CA ALA A 90 -18.10 7.11 -3.79
C ALA A 90 -16.98 7.57 -2.84
N PHE A 91 -16.17 6.64 -2.32
CA PHE A 91 -15.04 6.98 -1.48
C PHE A 91 -13.98 7.78 -2.24
N PHE A 92 -13.55 7.31 -3.41
CA PHE A 92 -12.53 8.01 -4.19
C PHE A 92 -12.99 9.39 -4.69
N GLU A 93 -14.26 9.56 -5.07
CA GLU A 93 -14.81 10.86 -5.45
C GLU A 93 -14.78 11.85 -4.28
N SER A 94 -15.09 11.38 -3.07
CA SER A 94 -15.08 12.24 -1.88
C SER A 94 -13.69 12.81 -1.55
N VAL A 95 -12.62 12.02 -1.73
CA VAL A 95 -11.23 12.46 -1.47
C VAL A 95 -10.58 13.14 -2.69
N ALA A 96 -11.05 12.86 -3.90
CA ALA A 96 -10.64 13.57 -5.11
C ALA A 96 -11.08 15.03 -5.09
N ALA A 97 -12.20 15.34 -4.44
CA ALA A 97 -12.64 16.71 -4.17
C ALA A 97 -11.59 17.51 -3.38
N ASP A 98 -10.87 16.85 -2.48
CA ASP A 98 -9.76 17.43 -1.70
C ASP A 98 -8.41 17.40 -2.44
N SER A 99 -8.42 17.08 -3.74
CA SER A 99 -7.23 17.00 -4.60
C SER A 99 -6.16 15.99 -4.14
N LEU A 100 -6.58 14.93 -3.43
CA LEU A 100 -5.68 13.82 -3.10
C LEU A 100 -5.43 12.96 -4.35
N THR A 101 -4.16 12.83 -4.75
CA THR A 101 -3.74 12.05 -5.92
C THR A 101 -4.22 10.60 -5.85
N ASP A 102 -4.20 9.99 -4.66
CA ASP A 102 -4.68 8.61 -4.47
C ASP A 102 -6.16 8.43 -4.79
N GLY A 103 -6.99 9.46 -4.53
CA GLY A 103 -8.40 9.46 -4.92
C GLY A 103 -8.58 9.35 -6.43
N TYR A 104 -7.83 10.14 -7.18
CA TYR A 104 -7.84 10.07 -8.65
C TYR A 104 -7.21 8.76 -9.16
N ALA A 105 -6.13 8.28 -8.53
CA ALA A 105 -5.51 7.01 -8.90
C ALA A 105 -6.48 5.84 -8.75
N GLY A 106 -7.16 5.72 -7.61
CA GLY A 106 -8.21 4.73 -7.39
C GLY A 106 -9.37 4.86 -8.38
N SER A 107 -9.79 6.09 -8.67
CA SER A 107 -10.85 6.39 -9.64
C SER A 107 -10.53 5.86 -11.04
N VAL A 108 -9.27 5.88 -11.50
CA VAL A 108 -8.89 5.31 -12.80
C VAL A 108 -9.32 3.85 -12.91
N PHE A 109 -9.02 3.05 -11.89
CA PHE A 109 -9.34 1.63 -11.87
C PHE A 109 -10.85 1.39 -11.77
N VAL A 110 -11.53 2.07 -10.84
CA VAL A 110 -12.98 1.92 -10.65
C VAL A 110 -13.75 2.29 -11.92
N LYS A 111 -13.47 3.47 -12.49
CA LYS A 111 -14.13 3.95 -13.71
C LYS A 111 -13.84 3.03 -14.90
N TRP A 112 -12.60 2.53 -15.03
CA TRP A 112 -12.28 1.55 -16.07
C TRP A 112 -13.06 0.23 -15.90
N ARG A 113 -13.18 -0.28 -14.66
CA ARG A 113 -13.96 -1.50 -14.36
C ARG A 113 -15.46 -1.36 -14.60
N GLN A 114 -15.98 -0.14 -14.57
CA GLN A 114 -17.38 0.19 -14.86
C GLN A 114 -17.62 0.65 -16.31
N ASP A 115 -16.64 0.47 -17.21
CA ASP A 115 -16.69 0.92 -18.61
C ASP A 115 -16.87 2.45 -18.79
N HIS A 116 -16.59 3.23 -17.75
CA HIS A 116 -16.61 4.69 -17.75
C HIS A 116 -15.30 5.28 -18.32
N PHE A 117 -14.96 4.88 -19.56
CA PHE A 117 -13.63 5.10 -20.15
C PHE A 117 -13.22 6.59 -20.24
N THR A 118 -14.14 7.50 -20.57
CA THR A 118 -13.83 8.94 -20.62
C THR A 118 -13.38 9.46 -19.26
N GLN A 119 -14.07 9.06 -18.19
CA GLN A 119 -13.77 9.50 -16.83
C GLN A 119 -12.48 8.86 -16.31
N ALA A 120 -12.21 7.61 -16.69
CA ALA A 120 -10.93 6.96 -16.41
C ALA A 120 -9.75 7.72 -17.05
N ILE A 121 -9.90 8.21 -18.29
CA ILE A 121 -8.89 9.04 -18.97
C ILE A 121 -8.70 10.39 -18.26
N GLU A 122 -9.77 11.05 -17.85
CA GLU A 122 -9.70 12.34 -17.14
C GLU A 122 -8.95 12.19 -15.80
N ALA A 123 -9.30 11.15 -15.03
CA ALA A 123 -8.62 10.83 -13.77
C ALA A 123 -7.15 10.47 -13.99
N SER A 124 -6.83 9.67 -15.03
CA SER A 124 -5.44 9.28 -15.31
C SER A 124 -4.58 10.49 -15.68
N GLN A 125 -5.12 11.42 -16.46
CA GLN A 125 -4.44 12.66 -16.81
C GLN A 125 -4.21 13.56 -15.59
N PHE A 126 -5.13 13.57 -14.62
CA PHE A 126 -4.93 14.30 -13.36
C PHE A 126 -3.72 13.73 -12.60
N VAL A 127 -3.70 12.41 -12.37
CA VAL A 127 -2.59 11.74 -11.67
C VAL A 127 -1.27 12.02 -12.38
N ARG A 128 -1.20 11.80 -13.70
CA ARG A 128 0.02 12.02 -14.50
C ARG A 128 0.55 13.44 -14.47
N ARG A 129 -0.32 14.45 -14.35
CA ARG A 129 0.11 15.86 -14.22
C ARG A 129 0.56 16.20 -12.81
N ARG A 130 -0.11 15.64 -11.80
CA ARG A 130 0.12 15.97 -10.39
C ARG A 130 1.33 15.25 -9.82
N ASP A 131 1.47 13.99 -10.18
CA ASP A 131 2.51 13.07 -9.72
C ASP A 131 2.95 12.14 -10.86
N PRO A 132 3.92 12.58 -11.68
CA PRO A 132 4.42 11.80 -12.82
C PRO A 132 5.15 10.50 -12.43
N GLU A 133 5.53 10.35 -11.16
CA GLU A 133 6.21 9.17 -10.61
C GLU A 133 5.33 8.41 -9.61
N TYR A 134 4.00 8.57 -9.73
CA TYR A 134 3.03 7.98 -8.81
C TYR A 134 3.31 6.51 -8.51
N ILE A 135 3.39 6.21 -7.22
CA ILE A 135 3.44 4.86 -6.66
C ILE A 135 2.53 4.88 -5.43
N PHE A 136 1.55 3.98 -5.40
CA PHE A 136 0.72 3.85 -4.22
C PHE A 136 1.53 3.26 -3.05
N SER A 137 1.51 3.92 -1.90
CA SER A 137 2.37 3.62 -0.75
C SER A 137 2.14 2.22 -0.18
N HIS A 138 0.89 1.75 -0.18
CA HIS A 138 0.47 0.47 0.42
C HIS A 138 0.40 -0.70 -0.57
N ASP A 139 0.61 -0.45 -1.86
CA ASP A 139 0.77 -1.48 -2.88
C ASP A 139 1.56 -0.95 -4.06
N LYS A 140 2.88 -1.18 -4.06
CA LYS A 140 3.80 -0.67 -5.10
C LYS A 140 3.55 -1.27 -6.48
N SER A 141 2.77 -2.35 -6.58
CA SER A 141 2.32 -2.86 -7.88
C SER A 141 1.34 -1.90 -8.57
N ILE A 142 0.77 -0.94 -7.84
CA ILE A 142 -0.04 0.14 -8.39
C ILE A 142 0.86 1.37 -8.58
N ASN A 143 1.25 1.64 -9.82
CA ASN A 143 2.13 2.76 -10.14
C ASN A 143 1.67 3.50 -11.41
N ILE A 144 2.43 4.52 -11.81
CA ILE A 144 2.11 5.35 -12.96
C ILE A 144 1.98 4.56 -14.27
N SER A 145 2.68 3.43 -14.42
CA SER A 145 2.56 2.56 -15.59
C SER A 145 1.19 1.90 -15.65
N ASP A 146 0.64 1.45 -14.50
CA ASP A 146 -0.72 0.93 -14.41
C ASP A 146 -1.77 1.98 -14.77
N ILE A 147 -1.57 3.22 -14.30
CA ILE A 147 -2.44 4.35 -14.61
C ILE A 147 -2.44 4.63 -16.12
N LYS A 148 -1.25 4.67 -16.74
CA LYS A 148 -1.10 4.81 -18.20
C LYS A 148 -1.72 3.64 -18.95
N LEU A 149 -1.57 2.42 -18.46
CA LEU A 149 -2.11 1.24 -19.11
C LEU A 149 -3.64 1.25 -19.14
N HIS A 150 -4.30 1.61 -18.02
CA HIS A 150 -5.75 1.76 -17.98
C HIS A 150 -6.24 2.94 -18.83
N GLN A 151 -5.44 4.02 -18.95
CA GLN A 151 -5.70 5.09 -19.92
C GLN A 151 -5.65 4.55 -21.36
N ALA A 152 -4.64 3.76 -21.71
CA ALA A 152 -4.48 3.21 -23.05
C ALA A 152 -5.62 2.24 -23.41
N TYR A 153 -6.02 1.36 -22.48
CA TYR A 153 -7.21 0.51 -22.65
C TYR A 153 -8.48 1.36 -22.82
N SER A 154 -8.66 2.41 -22.02
CA SER A 154 -9.82 3.31 -22.14
C SER A 154 -9.88 3.97 -23.52
N LEU A 155 -8.75 4.45 -24.03
CA LEU A 155 -8.64 5.03 -25.37
C LEU A 155 -8.91 4.00 -26.47
N PHE A 156 -8.45 2.78 -26.29
CA PHE A 156 -8.73 1.66 -27.20
C PHE A 156 -10.24 1.37 -27.28
N HIS A 157 -10.94 1.28 -26.14
CA HIS A 157 -12.39 1.04 -26.11
C HIS A 157 -13.19 2.19 -26.74
N LEU A 158 -12.70 3.43 -26.62
CA LEU A 158 -13.27 4.60 -27.30
C LEU A 158 -12.87 4.70 -28.79
N ARG A 159 -12.11 3.74 -29.32
CA ARG A 159 -11.59 3.71 -30.70
C ARG A 159 -10.69 4.92 -31.04
N ASN A 160 -10.12 5.57 -30.04
CA ASN A 160 -9.16 6.65 -30.22
C ASN A 160 -7.75 6.06 -30.34
N TYR A 161 -7.50 5.37 -31.45
CA TYR A 161 -6.26 4.62 -31.66
C TYR A 161 -5.02 5.51 -31.72
N ASN A 162 -5.13 6.74 -32.26
CA ASN A 162 -3.99 7.67 -32.28
C ASN A 162 -3.49 7.97 -30.86
N ALA A 163 -4.37 8.46 -29.98
CA ALA A 163 -4.00 8.73 -28.59
C ALA A 163 -3.64 7.45 -27.81
N CYS A 164 -4.25 6.31 -28.13
CA CYS A 164 -3.87 5.02 -27.55
C CYS A 164 -2.42 4.68 -27.90
N ASN A 165 -2.03 4.80 -29.16
CA ASN A 165 -0.65 4.57 -29.61
C ASN A 165 0.34 5.51 -28.92
N ASP A 166 -0.02 6.78 -28.71
CA ASP A 166 0.83 7.73 -27.99
C ASP A 166 1.12 7.25 -26.56
N VAL A 167 0.09 6.79 -25.83
CA VAL A 167 0.26 6.27 -24.47
C VAL A 167 1.02 4.94 -24.46
N ILE A 168 0.79 4.05 -25.44
CA ILE A 168 1.58 2.81 -25.59
C ILE A 168 3.05 3.16 -25.82
N HIS A 169 3.35 4.15 -26.66
CA HIS A 169 4.74 4.55 -26.93
C HIS A 169 5.44 5.13 -25.69
N GLU A 170 4.70 5.77 -24.78
CA GLU A 170 5.25 6.19 -23.48
C GLU A 170 5.62 5.02 -22.56
N LEU A 171 4.91 3.89 -22.67
CA LEU A 171 5.18 2.67 -21.90
C LEU A 171 6.23 1.80 -22.60
N ASP A 172 6.26 1.85 -23.92
CA ASP A 172 7.06 1.03 -24.80
C ASP A 172 7.59 1.84 -25.99
N PRO A 173 8.76 2.48 -25.86
CA PRO A 173 9.30 3.34 -26.90
C PRO A 173 9.65 2.63 -28.22
N ILE A 174 9.70 1.29 -28.24
CA ILE A 174 9.94 0.53 -29.47
C ILE A 174 8.64 0.21 -30.23
N TRP A 175 7.47 0.52 -29.65
CA TRP A 175 6.18 0.34 -30.30
C TRP A 175 6.09 1.16 -31.58
N ILE A 176 5.67 0.50 -32.65
CA ILE A 176 5.34 1.14 -33.93
C ILE A 176 3.83 1.36 -33.96
N PRO A 177 3.35 2.62 -34.02
CA PRO A 177 1.92 2.91 -34.03
C PRO A 177 1.16 2.13 -35.11
N SER A 178 -0.01 1.60 -34.72
CA SER A 178 -0.87 0.82 -35.59
C SER A 178 -2.31 1.32 -35.54
N ASN A 179 -3.04 1.18 -36.65
CA ASN A 179 -4.48 1.36 -36.69
C ASN A 179 -5.24 0.03 -36.69
N ASP A 180 -4.54 -1.11 -36.64
CA ASP A 180 -5.15 -2.43 -36.50
C ASP A 180 -5.52 -2.68 -35.03
N PRO A 181 -6.83 -2.75 -34.68
CA PRO A 181 -7.26 -2.95 -33.30
C PRO A 181 -6.77 -4.26 -32.70
N ALA A 182 -6.60 -5.32 -33.50
CA ALA A 182 -6.12 -6.60 -33.00
C ALA A 182 -4.66 -6.49 -32.54
N LEU A 183 -3.83 -5.80 -33.33
CA LEU A 183 -2.42 -5.60 -32.99
C LEU A 183 -2.26 -4.70 -31.76
N ILE A 184 -3.07 -3.63 -31.65
CA ILE A 184 -3.08 -2.75 -30.47
C ILE A 184 -3.47 -3.55 -29.22
N LEU A 185 -4.55 -4.34 -29.30
CA LEU A 185 -5.02 -5.13 -28.17
C LEU A 185 -3.96 -6.14 -27.70
N VAL A 186 -3.35 -6.88 -28.63
CA VAL A 186 -2.24 -7.80 -28.31
C VAL A 186 -1.11 -7.07 -27.59
N ARG A 187 -0.75 -5.85 -28.02
CA ARG A 187 0.29 -5.08 -27.34
C ARG A 187 -0.13 -4.67 -25.93
N LEU A 188 -1.36 -4.21 -25.74
CA LEU A 188 -1.90 -3.86 -24.42
C LEU A 188 -1.91 -5.06 -23.47
N GLU A 189 -2.25 -6.26 -23.97
CA GLU A 189 -2.22 -7.50 -23.20
C GLU A 189 -0.79 -7.89 -22.78
N MET A 190 0.18 -7.75 -23.70
CA MET A 190 1.60 -7.97 -23.38
C MET A 190 2.11 -7.00 -22.31
N LEU A 191 1.76 -5.72 -22.41
CA LEU A 191 2.14 -4.72 -21.41
C LEU A 191 1.47 -5.02 -20.06
N TYR A 192 0.20 -5.42 -20.07
CA TYR A 192 -0.48 -5.83 -18.84
C TYR A 192 0.22 -6.99 -18.14
N ALA A 193 0.65 -8.00 -18.89
CA ALA A 193 1.40 -9.13 -18.35
C ALA A 193 2.82 -8.76 -17.87
N GLN A 194 3.39 -7.65 -18.32
CA GLN A 194 4.71 -7.18 -17.90
C GLN A 194 4.66 -6.42 -16.56
N TYR A 195 3.57 -5.71 -16.29
CA TYR A 195 3.44 -4.86 -15.10
C TYR A 195 2.68 -5.52 -13.93
N ARG A 196 2.19 -6.75 -14.10
CA ARG A 196 1.49 -7.56 -13.07
C ARG A 196 2.30 -8.77 -12.65
#